data_AF-A0A7K4IA11-F1
#
_entry.id   AF-A0A7K4IA11-F1
#
_cell.length_a   1.000
_cell.length_b   1.000
_cell.length_c   1.000
_cell.angle_alpha   90.00
_cell.angle_beta   90.00
_cell.angle_gamma   90.00
#
_symmetry.space_group_name_H-M   'P 1'
#
loop_
_entity.id
_entity.type
_entity.pdbx_description
1 polymer ?
#
loop_
_entity_poly.entity_id
_entity_poly.type
_entity_poly.pdbx_seq_one_letter_code
_entity_poly.pdbx_strand_id
1 'polypeptide(L)'
;MEEDDVYEDTDEDLESEELEDTAGTDTQVVASGVGGLQAFLQDPWPKVTFALTLFGLALVLLTPPAIWHTWSYSLLGAYFVLILAAVGDVLSLQTWYGVRGSRLKYGGLTTLILVSGAALVGLLDTFAWVLAGVSILPGNTVSLLGLSSTIVVFCLYSLFIMQRTITGEKR
;
A
#
# COMPACT_ATOMS: atom_id res chain seq x y z
N MET A 1 -25.63 13.03 51.48
CA MET A 1 -26.34 13.60 50.31
C MET A 1 -25.31 14.46 49.64
N GLU A 2 -24.47 13.81 48.82
CA GLU A 2 -24.60 13.68 47.35
C GLU A 2 -23.81 14.84 46.72
N GLU A 3 -22.56 14.59 46.29
CA GLU A 3 -22.12 14.15 44.93
C GLU A 3 -22.08 15.35 43.97
N ASP A 4 -20.88 15.84 43.61
CA ASP A 4 -20.07 15.49 42.41
C ASP A 4 -20.46 16.40 41.21
N ASP A 5 -19.58 16.90 40.34
CA ASP A 5 -18.41 16.30 39.70
C ASP A 5 -17.27 17.32 39.50
N VAL A 6 -16.06 16.97 39.93
CA VAL A 6 -14.81 17.51 39.37
C VAL A 6 -14.18 16.37 38.59
N TYR A 7 -14.08 16.51 37.27
CA TYR A 7 -13.40 15.54 36.41
C TYR A 7 -11.90 15.54 36.76
N GLU A 8 -11.45 14.44 37.35
CA GLU A 8 -10.05 14.13 37.61
C GLU A 8 -9.39 13.67 36.30
N ASP A 9 -8.35 14.39 35.88
CA ASP A 9 -7.35 13.93 34.93
C ASP A 9 -6.82 12.57 35.40
N THR A 10 -7.16 11.51 34.68
CA THR A 10 -6.50 10.21 34.85
C THR A 10 -5.44 10.08 33.77
N ASP A 11 -4.29 10.69 34.05
CA ASP A 11 -2.99 10.22 33.56
C ASP A 11 -2.79 8.79 34.09
N GLU A 12 -3.25 7.78 33.35
CA GLU A 12 -2.81 6.40 33.58
C GLU A 12 -1.45 6.20 32.93
N ASP A 13 -0.43 6.43 33.76
CA ASP A 13 0.87 5.76 33.74
C ASP A 13 0.68 4.26 33.43
N LEU A 14 0.93 3.86 32.17
CA LEU A 14 1.28 2.49 31.85
C LEU A 14 2.80 2.40 31.70
N GLU A 15 3.40 2.21 32.86
CA GLU A 15 4.65 1.51 33.15
C GLU A 15 5.56 1.22 31.96
N SER A 16 6.66 1.97 31.95
CA SER A 16 8.01 1.53 31.65
C SER A 16 8.23 0.01 31.74
N GLU A 17 8.24 -0.67 30.59
CA GLU A 17 9.16 -1.79 30.35
C GLU A 17 10.23 -1.31 29.37
N GLU A 18 11.35 -0.84 29.94
CA GLU A 18 12.63 -0.79 29.26
C GLU A 18 12.99 -2.21 28.79
N LEU A 19 12.96 -2.43 27.48
CA LEU A 19 13.77 -3.48 26.86
C LEU A 19 14.86 -2.77 26.05
N GLU A 20 15.94 -2.45 26.77
CA GLU A 20 17.24 -2.13 26.17
C GLU A 20 17.68 -3.25 25.23
N ASP A 21 17.92 -2.83 23.99
CA ASP A 21 19.06 -3.18 23.15
C ASP A 21 19.42 -4.66 22.93
N THR A 22 19.26 -5.10 21.67
CA THR A 22 20.35 -5.83 21.05
C THR A 22 20.38 -5.56 19.55
N ALA A 23 21.04 -4.46 19.18
CA ALA A 23 21.80 -4.44 17.95
C ALA A 23 22.87 -5.55 18.00
N GLY A 24 22.62 -6.69 17.35
CA GLY A 24 23.67 -7.66 17.03
C GLY A 24 23.31 -9.14 17.22
N THR A 25 23.25 -9.84 16.10
CA THR A 25 23.53 -11.29 15.92
C THR A 25 22.46 -12.31 16.34
N ASP A 26 22.03 -13.07 15.33
CA ASP A 26 21.67 -14.49 15.34
C ASP A 26 20.54 -15.03 16.23
N THR A 27 19.58 -15.65 15.52
CA THR A 27 18.75 -16.79 15.94
C THR A 27 17.83 -16.60 17.15
N GLN A 28 16.63 -16.09 16.90
CA GLN A 28 15.44 -16.54 17.63
C GLN A 28 14.50 -17.32 16.71
N VAL A 29 14.48 -18.62 16.95
CA VAL A 29 13.51 -19.59 16.48
C VAL A 29 12.15 -19.21 17.09
N VAL A 30 11.28 -18.59 16.29
CA VAL A 30 9.88 -18.36 16.66
C VAL A 30 8.98 -19.02 15.62
N ALA A 31 8.30 -20.07 16.07
CA ALA A 31 7.12 -20.71 15.49
C ALA A 31 7.14 -20.98 13.98
N SER A 32 7.56 -22.19 13.64
CA SER A 32 7.28 -22.88 12.38
C SER A 32 5.77 -22.88 12.08
N GLY A 33 5.33 -21.91 11.26
CA GLY A 33 3.93 -21.85 10.78
C GLY A 33 3.53 -20.58 10.03
N VAL A 34 4.21 -19.44 10.23
CA VAL A 34 3.76 -18.12 9.68
C VAL A 34 4.89 -17.40 8.89
N GLY A 35 5.89 -18.15 8.40
CA GLY A 35 7.16 -17.57 7.93
C GLY A 35 7.13 -16.86 6.57
N GLY A 36 6.19 -17.15 5.67
CA GLY A 36 6.25 -16.66 4.29
C GLY A 36 6.03 -15.15 4.15
N LEU A 37 5.04 -14.61 4.86
CA LEU A 37 4.64 -13.21 4.77
C LEU A 37 5.60 -12.32 5.57
N GLN A 38 6.06 -12.79 6.74
CA GLN A 38 7.05 -12.07 7.53
C GLN A 38 8.43 -12.05 6.84
N ALA A 39 8.89 -13.16 6.25
CA ALA A 39 10.10 -13.18 5.44
C ALA A 39 9.98 -12.34 4.16
N PHE A 40 8.77 -12.21 3.60
CA PHE A 40 8.52 -11.28 2.50
C PHE A 40 8.64 -9.82 2.94
N LEU A 41 8.11 -9.46 4.11
CA LEU A 41 8.16 -8.07 4.59
C LEU A 41 9.56 -7.61 4.99
N GLN A 42 10.46 -8.54 5.34
CA GLN A 42 11.88 -8.24 5.60
C GLN A 42 12.63 -7.83 4.33
N ASP A 43 12.36 -8.48 3.20
CA ASP A 43 12.94 -8.13 1.90
C ASP A 43 11.93 -8.30 0.75
N PRO A 44 11.01 -7.33 0.57
CA PRO A 44 9.93 -7.43 -0.42
C PRO A 44 10.40 -7.10 -1.84
N TRP A 45 11.45 -6.29 -1.98
CA TRP A 45 11.80 -5.66 -3.25
C TRP A 45 12.20 -6.62 -4.37
N PRO A 46 13.03 -7.66 -4.14
CA PRO A 46 13.39 -8.60 -5.20
C PRO A 46 12.18 -9.34 -5.77
N LYS A 47 11.25 -9.76 -4.89
CA LYS A 47 10.05 -10.51 -5.28
C LYS A 47 9.04 -9.61 -6.00
N VAL A 48 8.83 -8.39 -5.48
CA VAL A 48 7.91 -7.41 -6.08
C VAL A 48 8.42 -6.95 -7.44
N THR A 49 9.70 -6.58 -7.55
CA THR A 49 10.30 -6.16 -8.82
C THR A 49 10.31 -7.30 -9.84
N PHE A 50 10.56 -8.54 -9.43
CA PHE A 50 10.44 -9.71 -10.30
C PHE A 50 9.01 -9.90 -10.82
N ALA A 51 8.00 -9.81 -9.95
CA ALA A 51 6.60 -9.91 -10.36
C ALA A 51 6.19 -8.77 -11.30
N LEU A 52 6.59 -7.53 -11.00
CA LEU A 52 6.32 -6.36 -11.83
C LEU A 52 6.98 -6.48 -13.21
N THR A 53 8.25 -6.88 -13.26
CA THR A 53 8.97 -7.07 -14.53
C THR A 53 8.36 -8.17 -15.38
N LEU A 54 7.97 -9.29 -14.76
CA LEU A 54 7.26 -10.36 -15.46
C LEU A 54 5.91 -9.87 -16.01
N PHE A 55 5.17 -9.08 -15.22
CA PHE A 55 3.90 -8.50 -15.64
C PHE A 55 4.07 -7.48 -16.77
N GLY A 56 5.07 -6.61 -16.69
CA GLY A 56 5.39 -5.65 -17.75
C GLY A 56 5.80 -6.34 -19.05
N LEU A 57 6.60 -7.41 -18.96
CA LEU A 57 6.99 -8.21 -20.10
C LEU A 57 5.79 -8.95 -20.70
N ALA A 58 4.93 -9.53 -19.87
CA ALA A 58 3.68 -10.14 -20.32
C ALA A 58 2.78 -9.11 -21.03
N LEU A 59 2.63 -7.91 -20.48
CA LEU A 59 1.86 -6.83 -21.08
C LEU A 59 2.39 -6.47 -22.47
N VAL A 60 3.71 -6.38 -22.65
CA VAL A 60 4.31 -6.09 -23.97
C VAL A 60 4.14 -7.24 -24.95
N LEU A 61 4.38 -8.49 -24.51
CA LEU A 61 4.33 -9.66 -25.40
C LEU A 61 2.90 -10.08 -25.78
N LEU A 62 1.94 -9.94 -24.87
CA LEU A 62 0.56 -10.35 -25.11
C LEU A 62 -0.23 -9.29 -25.87
N THR A 63 0.21 -8.03 -25.88
CA THR A 63 -0.52 -6.96 -26.58
C THR A 63 -0.28 -7.03 -28.10
N PRO A 64 -1.32 -7.22 -28.92
CA PRO A 64 -1.19 -7.21 -30.37
C PRO A 64 -0.63 -5.87 -30.89
N PRO A 65 0.22 -5.87 -31.93
CA PRO A 65 0.84 -4.63 -32.45
C PRO A 65 -0.16 -3.53 -32.82
N ALA A 66 -1.35 -3.90 -33.33
CA ALA A 66 -2.40 -2.94 -33.69
C ALA A 66 -2.92 -2.14 -32.48
N ILE A 67 -3.09 -2.82 -31.33
CA ILE A 67 -3.52 -2.19 -30.09
C ILE A 67 -2.37 -1.34 -29.53
N TRP A 68 -1.15 -1.88 -29.57
CA TRP A 68 0.03 -1.19 -29.05
C TRP A 68 0.26 0.18 -29.69
N HIS A 69 0.18 0.26 -31.02
CA HIS A 69 0.40 1.53 -31.73
C HIS A 69 -0.61 2.62 -31.34
N THR A 70 -1.85 2.24 -31.01
CA THR A 70 -2.91 3.19 -30.68
C THR A 70 -2.91 3.55 -29.20
N TRP A 71 -2.67 2.58 -28.33
CA TRP A 71 -2.91 2.68 -26.87
C TRP A 71 -1.65 2.54 -26.01
N SER A 72 -0.45 2.54 -26.60
CA SER A 72 0.82 2.39 -25.89
C SER A 72 0.96 3.28 -24.65
N TYR A 73 0.60 4.57 -24.76
CA TYR A 73 0.67 5.50 -23.63
C TYR A 73 -0.31 5.15 -22.50
N SER A 74 -1.53 4.73 -22.83
CA SER A 74 -2.53 4.32 -21.83
C SER A 74 -2.11 3.03 -21.13
N LEU A 75 -1.59 2.05 -21.87
CA LEU A 75 -1.07 0.80 -21.31
C LEU A 75 0.15 1.03 -20.43
N LEU A 76 1.07 1.92 -20.85
CA LEU A 76 2.23 2.29 -20.06
C LEU A 76 1.83 3.03 -18.77
N GLY A 77 0.84 3.92 -18.85
CA GLY A 77 0.28 4.60 -17.69
C GLY A 77 -0.39 3.63 -16.71
N ALA A 78 -1.17 2.68 -17.22
CA ALA A 78 -1.76 1.60 -16.40
C ALA A 78 -0.69 0.76 -15.70
N TYR A 79 0.38 0.41 -16.41
CA TYR A 79 1.52 -0.29 -15.81
C TYR A 79 2.23 0.56 -14.74
N PHE A 80 2.39 1.86 -14.97
CA PHE A 80 2.96 2.77 -13.98
C PHE A 80 2.11 2.86 -12.71
N VAL A 81 0.78 2.95 -12.85
CA VAL A 81 -0.14 2.90 -11.69
C VAL A 81 0.00 1.59 -10.92
N LEU A 82 0.17 0.47 -11.63
CA LEU A 82 0.38 -0.84 -11.00
C LEU A 82 1.69 -0.89 -10.19
N ILE A 83 2.78 -0.29 -10.70
CA ILE A 83 4.03 -0.14 -9.95
C ILE A 83 3.79 0.66 -8.67
N LEU A 84 3.15 1.83 -8.78
CA LEU A 84 2.86 2.68 -7.61
C LEU A 84 1.96 1.95 -6.60
N ALA A 85 0.99 1.20 -7.08
CA ALA A 85 0.11 0.41 -6.23
C ALA A 85 0.87 -0.68 -5.47
N ALA A 86 1.74 -1.44 -6.16
CA ALA A 86 2.56 -2.45 -5.52
C ALA A 86 3.49 -1.85 -4.45
N VAL A 87 4.09 -0.68 -4.70
CA VAL A 87 4.88 0.04 -3.69
C VAL A 87 4.00 0.45 -2.51
N GLY A 88 2.81 0.99 -2.78
CA GLY A 88 1.86 1.41 -1.76
C GLY A 88 1.40 0.25 -0.88
N ASP A 89 1.06 -0.89 -1.48
CA ASP A 89 0.64 -2.09 -0.77
C ASP A 89 1.76 -2.64 0.14
N VAL A 90 3.02 -2.63 -0.33
CA VAL A 90 4.18 -3.02 0.48
C VAL A 90 4.36 -2.11 1.68
N LEU A 91 4.32 -0.79 1.48
CA LEU A 91 4.46 0.19 2.57
C LEU A 91 3.30 0.10 3.56
N SER A 92 2.08 -0.09 3.05
CA SER A 92 0.89 -0.32 3.86
C SER A 92 1.00 -1.58 4.72
N LEU A 93 1.48 -2.70 4.15
CA LEU A 93 1.71 -3.93 4.89
C LEU A 93 2.80 -3.75 5.95
N GLN A 94 3.90 -3.05 5.62
CA GLN A 94 4.94 -2.74 6.61
C GLN A 94 4.39 -1.91 7.77
N THR A 95 3.55 -0.91 7.51
CA THR A 95 2.90 -0.12 8.56
C THR A 95 1.92 -0.97 9.39
N TRP A 96 1.16 -1.87 8.75
CA TRP A 96 0.23 -2.76 9.45
C TRP A 96 0.94 -3.74 10.39
N TYR A 97 2.03 -4.37 9.95
CA TYR A 97 2.76 -5.37 10.73
C TYR A 97 3.80 -4.78 11.69
N GLY A 98 4.36 -3.61 11.36
CA GLY A 98 5.41 -2.95 12.15
C GLY A 98 4.90 -2.20 13.38
N VAL A 99 3.64 -1.80 13.40
CA VAL A 99 3.03 -1.03 14.49
C VAL A 99 2.14 -1.93 15.34
N ARG A 100 2.72 -2.60 16.34
CA ARG A 100 1.95 -3.34 17.35
C ARG A 100 1.43 -2.37 18.41
N GLY A 101 0.15 -2.47 18.77
CA GLY A 101 -0.47 -1.71 19.87
C GLY A 101 -1.07 -0.34 19.52
N SER A 102 -0.58 0.36 18.49
CA SER A 102 -1.10 1.71 18.14
C SER A 102 -2.23 1.70 17.11
N ARG A 103 -3.14 2.69 17.20
CA ARG A 103 -4.23 2.93 16.24
C ARG A 103 -3.72 3.19 14.81
N LEU A 104 -2.45 3.57 14.64
CA LEU A 104 -1.83 3.79 13.34
C LEU A 104 -1.80 2.54 12.45
N LYS A 105 -1.88 1.32 13.02
CA LYS A 105 -2.00 0.10 12.24
C LYS A 105 -3.18 0.19 11.26
N TYR A 106 -4.35 0.65 11.72
CA TYR A 106 -5.55 0.74 10.89
C TYR A 106 -5.37 1.70 9.71
N GLY A 107 -4.49 2.71 9.82
CA GLY A 107 -4.13 3.60 8.73
C GLY A 107 -3.35 2.88 7.61
N GLY A 108 -2.50 1.91 7.94
CA GLY A 108 -1.84 1.06 6.95
C GLY A 108 -2.85 0.19 6.18
N LEU A 109 -3.80 -0.43 6.90
CA LEU A 109 -4.82 -1.31 6.31
C LEU A 109 -5.81 -0.57 5.42
N THR A 110 -6.33 0.58 5.87
CA THR A 110 -7.25 1.38 5.06
C THR A 110 -6.57 1.88 3.78
N THR A 111 -5.29 2.26 3.88
CA THR A 111 -4.53 2.68 2.71
C THR A 111 -4.29 1.54 1.74
N LEU A 112 -4.07 0.31 2.23
CA LEU A 112 -3.94 -0.88 1.38
C LEU A 112 -5.20 -1.07 0.53
N ILE A 113 -6.37 -1.02 1.18
CA ILE A 113 -7.66 -1.18 0.51
C ILE A 113 -7.89 -0.06 -0.51
N LEU A 114 -7.56 1.19 -0.17
CA LEU A 114 -7.70 2.34 -1.06
C LEU A 114 -6.78 2.25 -2.28
N VAL A 115 -5.51 1.92 -2.08
CA VAL A 115 -4.51 1.79 -3.16
C VAL A 115 -4.89 0.65 -4.08
N SER A 116 -5.13 -0.54 -3.54
CA SER A 116 -5.55 -1.71 -4.30
C SER A 116 -6.85 -1.45 -5.06
N GLY A 117 -7.85 -0.83 -4.41
CA GLY A 117 -9.12 -0.49 -5.03
C GLY A 117 -8.99 0.52 -6.17
N ALA A 118 -8.24 1.60 -5.96
CA ALA A 118 -7.99 2.62 -6.97
C ALA A 118 -7.24 2.05 -8.17
N ALA A 119 -6.21 1.22 -7.93
CA ALA A 119 -5.44 0.57 -8.98
C ALA A 119 -6.30 -0.39 -9.81
N LEU A 120 -7.14 -1.21 -9.16
CA LEU A 120 -8.06 -2.12 -9.85
C LEU A 120 -9.07 -1.36 -10.72
N VAL A 121 -9.69 -0.29 -10.20
CA VAL A 121 -10.62 0.54 -10.98
C VAL A 121 -9.93 1.19 -12.16
N GLY A 122 -8.73 1.76 -11.96
CA GLY A 122 -7.95 2.38 -13.03
C GLY A 122 -7.53 1.38 -14.12
N LEU A 123 -7.12 0.18 -13.72
CA LEU A 123 -6.75 -0.90 -14.65
C LEU A 123 -7.97 -1.37 -15.46
N LEU A 124 -9.06 -1.70 -14.77
CA LEU A 124 -10.28 -2.18 -15.41
C LEU A 124 -10.83 -1.14 -16.38
N ASP A 125 -10.88 0.14 -15.99
CA ASP A 125 -11.33 1.22 -16.87
C ASP A 125 -10.42 1.37 -18.08
N THR A 126 -9.09 1.29 -17.88
CA THR A 126 -8.14 1.34 -19.01
C THR A 126 -8.35 0.17 -19.96
N PHE A 127 -8.54 -1.05 -19.47
CA PHE A 127 -8.83 -2.21 -20.32
C PHE A 127 -10.17 -2.08 -21.05
N ALA A 128 -11.21 -1.55 -20.40
CA ALA A 128 -12.49 -1.27 -21.04
C ALA A 128 -12.35 -0.26 -22.18
N TRP A 129 -11.56 0.80 -21.97
CA TRP A 129 -11.23 1.78 -23.00
C TRP A 129 -10.47 1.16 -24.17
N VAL A 130 -9.44 0.34 -23.88
CA VAL A 130 -8.62 -0.28 -24.93
C VAL A 130 -9.41 -1.32 -25.74
N LEU A 131 -10.29 -2.10 -25.11
CA LEU A 131 -10.99 -3.21 -25.76
C LEU A 131 -12.33 -2.80 -26.39
N ALA A 132 -13.10 -1.94 -25.72
CA ALA A 132 -14.47 -1.60 -26.09
C ALA A 132 -14.65 -0.11 -26.42
N GLY A 133 -13.62 0.72 -26.22
CA GLY A 133 -13.70 2.16 -26.49
C GLY A 133 -14.64 2.91 -25.53
N VAL A 134 -15.00 2.30 -24.39
CA VAL A 134 -15.95 2.86 -23.43
C VAL A 134 -15.41 2.75 -22.01
N SER A 135 -15.75 3.73 -21.16
CA SER A 135 -15.49 3.68 -19.72
C SER A 135 -16.41 2.67 -19.04
N ILE A 136 -15.95 2.13 -17.91
CA ILE A 136 -16.79 1.27 -17.05
C ILE A 136 -17.92 2.07 -16.41
N LEU A 137 -17.69 3.36 -16.13
CA LEU A 137 -18.72 4.22 -15.57
C LEU A 137 -19.58 4.82 -16.69
N PRO A 138 -20.90 4.53 -16.72
CA PRO A 138 -21.78 5.06 -17.73
C PRO A 138 -21.86 6.59 -17.60
N GLY A 139 -21.74 7.29 -18.75
CA GLY A 139 -21.74 8.75 -18.82
C GLY A 139 -20.38 9.41 -18.63
N ASN A 140 -19.32 8.65 -18.34
CA ASN A 140 -17.97 9.18 -18.29
C ASN A 140 -17.29 9.09 -19.68
N THR A 141 -16.80 10.23 -20.16
CA THR A 141 -16.14 10.35 -21.48
C THR A 141 -14.61 10.38 -21.38
N VAL A 142 -14.06 10.37 -20.16
CA VAL A 142 -12.62 10.48 -19.90
C VAL A 142 -12.13 9.22 -19.18
N SER A 143 -10.92 8.77 -19.51
CA SER A 143 -10.28 7.65 -18.80
C SER A 143 -10.06 7.99 -17.33
N LEU A 144 -10.41 7.05 -16.44
CA LEU A 144 -10.20 7.15 -15.00
C LEU A 144 -8.74 6.96 -14.58
N LEU A 145 -7.85 6.63 -15.52
CA LEU A 145 -6.45 6.35 -15.25
C LEU A 145 -5.77 7.50 -14.49
N GLY A 146 -5.99 8.75 -14.93
CA GLY A 146 -5.43 9.93 -14.27
C GLY A 146 -5.91 10.09 -12.82
N LEU A 147 -7.22 9.90 -12.60
CA LEU A 147 -7.83 10.00 -11.27
C LEU A 147 -7.37 8.86 -10.34
N SER A 148 -7.25 7.64 -10.87
CA SER A 148 -6.70 6.52 -10.10
C SER A 148 -5.24 6.77 -9.70
N SER A 149 -4.44 7.33 -10.61
CA SER A 149 -3.04 7.66 -10.34
C SER A 149 -2.90 8.72 -9.25
N THR A 150 -3.74 9.76 -9.25
CA THR A 150 -3.66 10.82 -8.22
C THR A 150 -4.06 10.29 -6.85
N ILE A 151 -5.09 9.43 -6.76
CA ILE A 151 -5.47 8.76 -5.51
C ILE A 151 -4.32 7.93 -4.97
N VAL A 152 -3.69 7.09 -5.81
CA VAL A 152 -2.57 6.23 -5.39
C VAL A 152 -1.39 7.08 -4.89
N VAL A 153 -1.05 8.17 -5.57
CA VAL A 153 0.02 9.10 -5.14
C VAL A 153 -0.32 9.75 -3.80
N PHE A 154 -1.58 10.16 -3.59
CA PHE A 154 -2.01 10.74 -2.33
C PHE A 154 -1.95 9.74 -1.17
N CYS A 155 -2.33 8.48 -1.43
CA CYS A 155 -2.20 7.37 -0.47
C CYS A 155 -0.74 7.11 -0.10
N LEU A 156 0.17 7.06 -1.08
CA LEU A 156 1.61 6.92 -0.85
C LEU A 156 2.16 8.07 -0.01
N TYR A 157 1.77 9.31 -0.31
CA TYR A 157 2.19 10.48 0.45
C TYR A 157 1.67 10.43 1.90
N SER A 158 0.44 10.00 2.10
CA SER A 158 -0.16 9.83 3.43
C SER A 158 0.58 8.76 4.26
N LEU A 159 0.95 7.63 3.64
CA LEU A 159 1.77 6.59 4.26
C LEU A 159 3.17 7.12 4.62
N PHE A 160 3.79 7.89 3.74
CA PHE A 160 5.10 8.48 3.99
C PHE A 160 5.09 9.39 5.23
N ILE A 161 4.06 10.23 5.38
CA ILE A 161 3.88 11.05 6.58
C ILE A 161 3.69 10.17 7.81
N MET A 162 2.84 9.14 7.72
CA MET A 162 2.54 8.23 8.83
C MET A 162 3.78 7.46 9.31
N GLN A 163 4.60 6.97 8.38
CA GLN A 163 5.87 6.30 8.72
C GLN A 163 6.85 7.27 9.38
N ARG A 164 6.88 8.53 8.93
CA ARG A 164 7.73 9.57 9.52
C ARG A 164 7.28 9.94 10.94
N THR A 165 5.98 9.99 11.22
CA THR A 165 5.49 10.24 12.59
C THR A 165 5.84 9.10 13.54
N ILE A 166 5.74 7.85 13.09
CA ILE A 166 6.12 6.68 13.90
C ILE A 166 7.63 6.66 14.20
N THR A 167 8.46 7.08 13.24
CA THR A 167 9.92 7.08 13.40
C THR A 167 10.41 8.26 14.23
N GLY A 168 9.69 9.40 14.18
CA GLY A 168 10.03 10.63 14.90
C GLY A 168 9.86 10.55 16.41
N GLU A 169 9.03 9.63 16.91
CA GLU A 169 8.76 9.43 18.35
C GLU A 169 9.92 8.71 19.08
N LYS A 170 10.93 8.23 18.35
CA LYS A 170 12.14 7.58 18.90
C LYS A 170 13.29 8.55 19.20
N ARG A 171 13.03 9.84 19.38
CA ARG A 171 14.03 10.86 19.74
C ARG A 171 13.55 11.68 20.90
#